data_AF-A0A7Y9MGT0-F1
#
_entry.id   AF-A0A7Y9MGT0-F1
#
_cell.length_a   1.000
_cell.length_b   1.000
_cell.length_c   1.000
_cell.angle_alpha   90.00
_cell.angle_beta   90.00
_cell.angle_gamma   90.00
#
_symmetry.space_group_name_H-M   'P 1'
#
loop_
_entity.id
_entity.type
_entity.pdbx_description
1 polymer ?
#
loop_
_entity_poly.entity_id
_entity_poly.type
_entity_poly.pdbx_seq_one_letter_code
_entity_poly.pdbx_strand_id
1 'polypeptide(L)'
;MNTEIDGDSTTAWLSGIRTETRGRLKSLIGDSPVALIDIPTHMNVGDSLIWQGELNYLSQIGAQVIYQADHDRWDVRDVRKLPSETVILLHGGGNFGDLWPTFHDFRLRVIDEVRHHRVIQLPQTIKFNDSSVLHKTAAAIHGHPDFVLLVRDAPSFDLASEKFAGVQVEFMADMALGLEAPTRSMSDGDRPLVLARADQERAFDLSTESLGIDAVVRDWGDRSSRPRSWRLSRGPRRFQRGLRSLGAPATHLLDPFVELGYARMRRMNVANGVAAVGRASLVVTDRLHGHILAGLLGKPTVILDNTYGKIRGVFEATTHNFPDTYLVADETEARETILAIRSRS
;
A
#
# COMPACT_ATOMS: atom_id res chain seq x y z
N MET A 1 22.93 11.12 -12.22
CA MET A 1 24.24 10.99 -11.53
C MET A 1 24.24 9.57 -10.97
N ASN A 2 24.91 8.63 -11.64
CA ASN A 2 24.89 7.22 -11.25
C ASN A 2 25.85 7.00 -10.08
N THR A 3 25.32 6.70 -8.90
CA THR A 3 26.10 6.06 -7.85
C THR A 3 25.94 4.55 -8.02
N GLU A 4 27.03 3.85 -8.37
CA GLU A 4 27.13 2.41 -8.15
C GLU A 4 27.06 2.18 -6.63
N ILE A 5 25.85 1.90 -6.13
CA ILE A 5 25.60 1.58 -4.73
C ILE A 5 25.89 0.07 -4.58
N ASP A 6 26.92 -0.27 -3.82
CA ASP A 6 27.29 -1.66 -3.50
C ASP A 6 26.13 -2.38 -2.78
N GLY A 7 25.97 -3.69 -3.00
CA GLY A 7 24.88 -4.50 -2.45
C GLY A 7 24.78 -4.45 -0.92
N ASP A 8 25.92 -4.29 -0.25
CA ASP A 8 26.01 -4.10 1.20
C ASP A 8 25.40 -2.76 1.65
N SER A 9 25.57 -1.70 0.86
CA SER A 9 25.03 -0.37 1.17
C SER A 9 23.51 -0.27 0.94
N THR A 10 22.98 -0.95 -0.07
CA THR A 10 21.51 -1.08 -0.26
C THR A 10 20.88 -1.83 0.91
N THR A 11 21.49 -2.94 1.34
CA THR A 11 21.00 -3.75 2.45
C THR A 11 21.02 -2.96 3.76
N ALA A 12 22.10 -2.20 4.02
CA ALA A 12 22.22 -1.33 5.18
C ALA A 12 21.16 -0.21 5.16
N TRP A 13 20.95 0.45 4.03
CA TRP A 13 19.92 1.49 3.87
C TRP A 13 18.51 0.95 4.16
N LEU A 14 18.11 -0.14 3.52
CA LEU A 14 16.79 -0.73 3.72
C LEU A 14 16.59 -1.19 5.17
N SER A 15 17.63 -1.76 5.79
CA SER A 15 17.61 -2.14 7.21
C SER A 15 17.44 -0.91 8.12
N GLY A 16 18.09 0.20 7.80
CA GLY A 16 17.95 1.48 8.48
C GLY A 16 16.51 2.00 8.42
N ILE A 17 15.93 2.09 7.22
CA ILE A 17 14.54 2.52 7.03
C ILE A 17 13.57 1.61 7.80
N ARG A 18 13.74 0.28 7.71
CA ARG A 18 12.91 -0.67 8.45
C ARG A 18 13.02 -0.50 9.96
N THR A 19 14.21 -0.18 10.46
CA THR A 19 14.46 0.04 11.88
C THR A 19 13.80 1.33 12.36
N GLU A 20 13.92 2.40 11.59
CA GLU A 20 13.24 3.67 11.87
C GLU A 20 11.72 3.49 11.89
N THR A 21 11.15 2.85 10.86
CA THR A 21 9.71 2.56 10.78
C THR A 21 9.22 1.77 11.99
N ARG A 22 9.94 0.70 12.39
CA ARG A 22 9.61 -0.06 13.60
C ARG A 22 9.67 0.79 14.86
N GLY A 23 10.73 1.59 15.03
CA GLY A 23 10.90 2.46 16.19
C GLY A 23 9.76 3.47 16.32
N ARG A 24 9.38 4.09 15.20
CA ARG A 24 8.26 5.03 15.11
C ARG A 24 6.92 4.36 15.43
N LEU A 25 6.61 3.23 14.80
CA LEU A 25 5.38 2.48 15.08
C LEU A 25 5.30 2.07 16.55
N LYS A 26 6.41 1.57 17.13
CA LYS A 26 6.47 1.20 18.54
C LYS A 26 6.26 2.40 19.45
N SER A 27 6.82 3.56 19.10
CA SER A 27 6.62 4.80 19.86
C SER A 27 5.17 5.29 19.82
N LEU A 28 4.49 5.16 18.68
CA LEU A 28 3.12 5.66 18.50
C LEU A 28 2.06 4.71 19.09
N ILE A 29 2.28 3.40 18.98
CA ILE A 29 1.36 2.34 19.43
C ILE A 29 1.63 1.94 20.89
N GLY A 30 2.88 1.96 21.35
CA GLY A 30 3.26 1.46 22.67
C GLY A 30 3.07 -0.05 22.79
N ASP A 31 2.43 -0.47 23.89
CA ASP A 31 2.06 -1.86 24.17
C ASP A 31 0.56 -2.13 23.95
N SER A 32 -0.16 -1.15 23.41
CA SER A 32 -1.59 -1.28 23.13
C SER A 32 -1.88 -2.35 22.08
N PRO A 33 -3.00 -3.08 22.21
CA PRO A 33 -3.51 -3.88 21.12
C PRO A 33 -3.94 -3.00 19.95
N VAL A 34 -4.00 -3.59 18.77
CA VAL A 34 -4.22 -2.87 17.51
C VAL A 34 -5.45 -3.42 16.78
N ALA A 35 -6.25 -2.49 16.23
CA ALA A 35 -7.26 -2.80 15.23
C ALA A 35 -6.83 -2.21 13.89
N LEU A 36 -6.70 -3.04 12.84
CA LEU A 36 -6.31 -2.61 11.50
C LEU A 36 -7.53 -2.52 10.57
N ILE A 37 -7.87 -1.30 10.16
CA ILE A 37 -9.11 -0.97 9.46
C ILE A 37 -8.81 -0.50 8.05
N ASP A 38 -9.79 -0.64 7.15
CA ASP A 38 -9.67 -0.38 5.71
C ASP A 38 -8.73 -1.36 5.00
N ILE A 39 -8.67 -2.61 5.47
CA ILE A 39 -7.82 -3.62 4.81
C ILE A 39 -8.31 -3.87 3.36
N PRO A 40 -7.38 -4.02 2.41
CA PRO A 40 -7.75 -4.13 1.00
C PRO A 40 -8.20 -5.55 0.66
N THR A 41 -9.48 -5.70 0.28
CA THR A 41 -10.05 -7.00 -0.13
C THR A 41 -10.29 -7.11 -1.64
N HIS A 42 -9.69 -6.23 -2.43
CA HIS A 42 -9.67 -6.24 -3.90
C HIS A 42 -8.36 -6.82 -4.47
N MET A 43 -8.31 -6.99 -5.80
CA MET A 43 -7.19 -7.64 -6.49
C MET A 43 -6.02 -6.68 -6.81
N ASN A 44 -5.96 -5.51 -6.18
CA ASN A 44 -4.78 -4.66 -6.25
C ASN A 44 -3.65 -5.29 -5.42
N VAL A 45 -2.57 -5.69 -6.10
CA VAL A 45 -1.40 -6.28 -5.45
C VAL A 45 -0.70 -5.24 -4.58
N GLY A 46 -0.60 -3.98 -5.03
CA GLY A 46 0.08 -2.92 -4.30
C GLY A 46 -0.44 -2.76 -2.87
N ASP A 47 -1.76 -2.61 -2.72
CA ASP A 47 -2.38 -2.46 -1.40
C ASP A 47 -2.22 -3.74 -0.55
N SER A 48 -2.16 -4.92 -1.18
CA SER A 48 -1.87 -6.17 -0.46
C SER A 48 -0.42 -6.27 0.01
N LEU A 49 0.53 -5.63 -0.69
CA LEU A 49 1.92 -5.51 -0.27
C LEU A 49 2.04 -4.56 0.92
N ILE A 50 1.35 -3.42 0.89
CA ILE A 50 1.22 -2.51 2.04
C ILE A 50 0.69 -3.31 3.23
N TRP A 51 -0.45 -4.00 3.08
CA TRP A 51 -1.08 -4.74 4.17
C TRP A 51 -0.18 -5.86 4.72
N GLN A 52 0.54 -6.58 3.86
CA GLN A 52 1.49 -7.58 4.35
C GLN A 52 2.67 -6.94 5.09
N GLY A 53 3.16 -5.79 4.63
CA GLY A 53 4.21 -5.04 5.30
C GLY A 53 3.78 -4.45 6.64
N GLU A 54 2.54 -3.96 6.75
CA GLU A 54 1.90 -3.55 8.01
C GLU A 54 1.93 -4.69 9.03
N LEU A 55 1.44 -5.87 8.65
CA LEU A 55 1.43 -7.02 9.54
C LEU A 55 2.83 -7.50 9.93
N ASN A 56 3.80 -7.42 9.01
CA ASN A 56 5.19 -7.77 9.31
C ASN A 56 5.78 -6.81 10.35
N TYR A 57 5.63 -5.50 10.15
CA TYR A 57 6.13 -4.51 11.11
C TYR A 57 5.45 -4.65 12.47
N LEU A 58 4.13 -4.79 12.50
CA LEU A 58 3.36 -4.98 13.74
C LEU A 58 3.83 -6.23 14.50
N SER A 59 4.03 -7.34 13.79
CA SER A 59 4.59 -8.58 14.36
C SER A 59 6.00 -8.36 14.91
N GLN A 60 6.87 -7.67 14.18
CA GLN A 60 8.27 -7.44 14.57
C GLN A 60 8.40 -6.53 15.81
N ILE A 61 7.44 -5.64 16.06
CA ILE A 61 7.42 -4.80 17.28
C ILE A 61 6.61 -5.41 18.44
N GLY A 62 6.09 -6.64 18.25
CA GLY A 62 5.29 -7.34 19.24
C GLY A 62 3.86 -6.81 19.43
N ALA A 63 3.35 -6.00 18.49
CA ALA A 63 1.99 -5.48 18.56
C ALA A 63 0.97 -6.59 18.25
N GLN A 64 -0.07 -6.70 19.08
CA GLN A 64 -1.13 -7.67 18.88
C GLN A 64 -2.26 -7.08 18.04
N VAL A 65 -2.45 -7.61 16.83
CA VAL A 65 -3.61 -7.26 15.98
C VAL A 65 -4.82 -8.08 16.45
N ILE A 66 -5.73 -7.43 17.17
CA ILE A 66 -6.92 -8.08 17.77
C ILE A 66 -8.18 -7.93 16.92
N TYR A 67 -8.17 -7.03 15.94
CA TYR A 67 -9.29 -6.82 15.02
C TYR A 67 -8.80 -6.37 13.64
N GLN A 68 -9.46 -6.84 12.59
CA GLN A 68 -9.24 -6.36 11.23
C GLN A 68 -10.58 -6.20 10.49
N ALA A 69 -10.74 -5.15 9.70
CA ALA A 69 -11.94 -5.00 8.88
C ALA A 69 -11.69 -4.25 7.59
N ASP A 70 -12.38 -4.67 6.54
CA ASP A 70 -12.52 -3.88 5.31
C ASP A 70 -13.76 -2.97 5.39
N HIS A 71 -13.87 -2.00 4.47
CA HIS A 71 -14.97 -1.02 4.45
C HIS A 71 -16.38 -1.65 4.49
N ASP A 72 -16.50 -2.89 4.02
CA ASP A 72 -17.75 -3.61 3.82
C ASP A 72 -18.18 -4.42 5.06
N ARG A 73 -17.21 -4.88 5.86
CA ARG A 73 -17.45 -5.58 7.13
C ARG A 73 -17.55 -4.61 8.30
N TRP A 74 -16.94 -3.43 8.17
CA TRP A 74 -16.88 -2.43 9.24
C TRP A 74 -18.20 -2.28 9.98
N ASP A 75 -18.11 -2.37 11.30
CA ASP A 75 -19.20 -2.11 12.22
C ASP A 75 -18.62 -1.52 13.51
N VAL A 76 -18.95 -0.26 13.79
CA VAL A 76 -18.47 0.41 15.00
C VAL A 76 -18.86 -0.32 16.29
N ARG A 77 -19.92 -1.13 16.27
CA ARG A 77 -20.33 -1.95 17.44
C ARG A 77 -19.29 -3.02 17.78
N ASP A 78 -18.49 -3.46 16.82
CA ASP A 78 -17.37 -4.37 17.08
C ASP A 78 -16.23 -3.61 17.74
N VAL A 79 -15.88 -2.43 17.23
CA VAL A 79 -14.82 -1.58 17.79
C VAL A 79 -15.14 -1.10 19.21
N ARG A 80 -16.39 -0.74 19.49
CA ARG A 80 -16.85 -0.35 20.85
C ARG A 80 -16.68 -1.45 21.90
N LYS A 81 -16.46 -2.70 21.51
CA LYS A 81 -16.21 -3.82 22.42
C LYS A 81 -14.72 -4.09 22.64
N LEU A 82 -13.86 -3.44 21.87
CA LEU A 82 -12.42 -3.58 22.02
C LEU A 82 -11.97 -2.89 23.32
N PRO A 83 -10.84 -3.32 23.91
CA PRO A 83 -10.25 -2.63 25.05
C PRO A 83 -10.05 -1.13 24.76
N SER A 84 -10.31 -0.26 25.74
CA SER A 84 -10.26 1.20 25.56
C SER A 84 -8.90 1.71 25.06
N GLU A 85 -7.83 1.04 25.45
CA GLU A 85 -6.45 1.32 25.08
C GLU A 85 -6.09 0.90 23.65
N THR A 86 -7.00 0.20 22.94
CA THR A 86 -6.76 -0.25 21.57
C THR A 86 -6.48 0.94 20.66
N VAL A 87 -5.40 0.84 19.88
CA VAL A 87 -5.05 1.82 18.85
C VAL A 87 -5.67 1.39 17.52
N ILE A 88 -6.40 2.29 16.88
CA ILE A 88 -7.00 2.08 15.57
C ILE A 88 -6.00 2.51 14.50
N LEU A 89 -5.55 1.58 13.68
CA LEU A 89 -4.74 1.86 12.50
C LEU A 89 -5.63 1.87 11.26
N LEU A 90 -5.59 2.93 10.49
CA LEU A 90 -6.18 2.96 9.15
C LEU A 90 -5.10 2.56 8.14
N HIS A 91 -5.43 1.63 7.24
CA HIS A 91 -4.55 1.15 6.18
C HIS A 91 -3.89 2.30 5.40
N GLY A 92 -2.61 2.13 5.06
CA GLY A 92 -1.84 3.07 4.27
C GLY A 92 -2.18 3.05 2.76
N GLY A 93 -1.40 3.75 1.96
CA GLY A 93 -1.57 3.78 0.51
C GLY A 93 -1.79 5.16 -0.11
N GLY A 94 -2.62 5.24 -1.15
CA GLY A 94 -2.75 6.43 -2.01
C GLY A 94 -4.19 6.84 -2.33
N ASN A 95 -5.11 6.57 -1.40
CA ASN A 95 -6.55 6.81 -1.52
C ASN A 95 -7.09 7.91 -0.58
N PHE A 96 -6.22 8.79 -0.06
CA PHE A 96 -6.65 9.89 0.82
C PHE A 96 -6.85 11.15 0.00
N GLY A 97 -8.10 11.37 -0.40
CA GLY A 97 -8.45 12.45 -1.30
C GLY A 97 -9.80 12.27 -1.98
N ASP A 98 -10.10 13.20 -2.87
CA ASP A 98 -11.32 13.23 -3.68
C ASP A 98 -11.31 12.25 -4.87
N LEU A 99 -10.13 11.75 -5.27
CA LEU A 99 -9.99 10.79 -6.37
C LEU A 99 -10.65 9.43 -6.06
N TRP A 100 -10.74 9.08 -4.78
CA TRP A 100 -11.21 7.77 -4.31
C TRP A 100 -12.28 7.93 -3.21
N PRO A 101 -13.45 8.51 -3.54
CA PRO A 101 -14.42 8.99 -2.56
C PRO A 101 -14.93 7.90 -1.63
N THR A 102 -15.15 6.67 -2.12
CA THR A 102 -15.63 5.56 -1.28
C THR A 102 -14.68 5.25 -0.11
N PHE A 103 -13.37 5.23 -0.34
CA PHE A 103 -12.38 4.97 0.71
C PHE A 103 -12.16 6.20 1.59
N HIS A 104 -12.22 7.38 0.99
CA HIS A 104 -12.11 8.64 1.73
C HIS A 104 -13.29 8.85 2.70
N ASP A 105 -14.52 8.68 2.23
CA ASP A 105 -15.73 8.78 3.05
C ASP A 105 -15.75 7.73 4.16
N PHE A 106 -15.30 6.51 3.87
CA PHE A 106 -15.16 5.46 4.86
C PHE A 106 -14.18 5.86 5.98
N ARG A 107 -13.01 6.41 5.61
CA ARG A 107 -12.04 6.94 6.57
C ARG A 107 -12.63 8.02 7.46
N LEU A 108 -13.30 9.02 6.88
CA LEU A 108 -13.93 10.10 7.65
C LEU A 108 -14.99 9.56 8.61
N ARG A 109 -15.76 8.56 8.18
CA ARG A 109 -16.72 7.86 9.02
C ARG A 109 -16.04 7.15 10.20
N VAL A 110 -14.93 6.44 9.98
CA VAL A 110 -14.19 5.78 11.06
C VAL A 110 -13.72 6.84 12.07
N ILE A 111 -13.09 7.92 11.60
CA ILE A 111 -12.63 9.02 12.45
C ILE A 111 -13.79 9.57 13.29
N ASP A 112 -14.95 9.83 12.69
CA ASP A 112 -16.09 10.36 13.44
C ASP A 112 -16.67 9.35 14.46
N GLU A 113 -16.74 8.06 14.12
CA GLU A 113 -17.41 7.05 14.93
C GLU A 113 -16.56 6.49 16.11
N VAL A 114 -15.22 6.58 16.07
CA VAL A 114 -14.30 5.94 17.05
C VAL A 114 -13.47 6.88 17.93
N ARG A 115 -14.11 7.97 18.40
CA ARG A 115 -13.48 9.07 19.14
C ARG A 115 -12.83 8.70 20.49
N HIS A 116 -13.12 7.53 21.03
CA HIS A 116 -12.56 7.08 22.32
C HIS A 116 -11.21 6.37 22.19
N HIS A 117 -10.81 6.02 20.97
CA HIS A 117 -9.53 5.39 20.70
C HIS A 117 -8.60 6.37 20.01
N ARG A 118 -7.29 6.20 20.20
CA ARG A 118 -6.31 6.81 19.32
C ARG A 118 -6.49 6.27 17.90
N VAL A 119 -6.50 7.15 16.92
CA VAL A 119 -6.53 6.79 15.50
C VAL A 119 -5.22 7.21 14.84
N ILE A 120 -4.54 6.27 14.19
CA ILE A 120 -3.35 6.54 13.40
C ILE A 120 -3.65 6.19 11.95
N GLN A 121 -3.61 7.18 11.07
CA GLN A 121 -3.55 6.94 9.63
C GLN A 121 -2.13 6.50 9.28
N LEU A 122 -1.97 5.26 8.81
CA LEU A 122 -0.69 4.75 8.33
C LEU A 122 -0.22 5.48 7.06
N PRO A 123 1.07 5.38 6.69
CA PRO A 123 1.69 6.22 5.67
C PRO A 123 0.89 6.33 4.37
N GLN A 124 0.51 7.56 4.05
CA GLN A 124 -0.43 7.85 2.98
C GLN A 124 0.07 8.95 2.03
N THR A 125 -0.24 8.81 0.74
CA THR A 125 -0.19 9.93 -0.23
C THR A 125 -1.54 10.65 -0.23
N ILE A 126 -1.51 11.97 -0.04
CA ILE A 126 -2.69 12.83 0.10
C ILE A 126 -2.83 13.72 -1.13
N LYS A 127 -4.04 13.82 -1.67
CA LYS A 127 -4.34 14.74 -2.78
C LYS A 127 -5.78 15.21 -2.71
N PHE A 128 -6.00 16.51 -2.84
CA PHE A 128 -7.33 17.08 -3.02
C PHE A 128 -7.31 17.99 -4.24
N ASN A 129 -8.25 17.79 -5.17
CA ASN A 129 -8.53 18.76 -6.23
C ASN A 129 -9.70 19.69 -5.82
N ASP A 130 -10.67 19.16 -5.06
CA ASP A 130 -11.77 19.94 -4.50
C ASP A 130 -11.46 20.47 -3.08
N SER A 131 -11.34 21.80 -2.96
CA SER A 131 -11.15 22.48 -1.69
C SER A 131 -12.25 22.19 -0.66
N SER A 132 -13.49 21.95 -1.08
CA SER A 132 -14.60 21.64 -0.16
C SER A 132 -14.41 20.30 0.54
N VAL A 133 -13.86 19.31 -0.16
CA VAL A 133 -13.52 17.99 0.39
C VAL A 133 -12.36 18.12 1.37
N LEU A 134 -11.36 18.95 1.04
CA LEU A 134 -10.26 19.27 1.95
C LEU A 134 -10.75 19.93 3.25
N HIS A 135 -11.64 20.93 3.18
CA HIS A 135 -12.18 21.59 4.38
C HIS A 135 -12.98 20.62 5.25
N LYS A 136 -13.83 19.76 4.65
CA LYS A 136 -14.56 18.71 5.38
C LYS A 136 -13.62 17.72 6.05
N THR A 137 -12.56 17.34 5.36
CA THR A 137 -11.50 16.47 5.90
C THR A 137 -10.84 17.11 7.11
N ALA A 138 -10.40 18.36 6.98
CA ALA A 138 -9.75 19.08 8.07
C ALA A 138 -10.65 19.19 9.29
N ALA A 139 -11.94 19.48 9.09
CA ALA A 139 -12.93 19.54 10.17
C ALA A 139 -13.10 18.18 10.88
N ALA A 140 -13.17 17.08 10.13
CA ALA A 140 -13.28 15.74 10.71
C ALA A 140 -12.03 15.36 11.52
N ILE A 141 -10.84 15.63 10.98
CA ILE A 141 -9.58 15.36 11.68
C ILE A 141 -9.45 16.22 12.93
N HIS A 142 -9.67 17.54 12.85
CA HIS A 142 -9.59 18.44 14.00
C HIS A 142 -10.64 18.13 15.07
N GLY A 143 -11.78 17.55 14.68
CA GLY A 143 -12.76 17.05 15.62
C GLY A 143 -12.23 15.86 16.44
N HIS A 144 -11.31 15.07 15.90
CA HIS A 144 -10.83 13.87 16.58
C HIS A 144 -9.90 14.20 17.77
N PRO A 145 -10.13 13.65 18.97
CA PRO A 145 -9.36 14.03 20.16
C PRO A 145 -7.91 13.51 20.15
N ASP A 146 -7.64 12.39 19.49
CA ASP A 146 -6.29 11.81 19.37
C ASP A 146 -6.10 11.16 18.00
N PHE A 147 -5.65 11.97 17.03
CA PHE A 147 -5.41 11.54 15.66
C PHE A 147 -3.97 11.84 15.23
N VAL A 148 -3.31 10.84 14.67
CA VAL A 148 -1.96 10.95 14.08
C VAL A 148 -2.04 10.66 12.58
N LEU A 149 -1.44 11.52 11.78
CA LEU A 149 -1.38 11.39 10.33
C LEU A 149 0.04 11.05 9.87
N LEU A 150 0.22 9.84 9.34
CA LEU A 150 1.47 9.45 8.73
C LEU A 150 1.39 9.61 7.21
N VAL A 151 2.44 10.20 6.63
CA VAL A 151 2.55 10.45 5.17
C VAL A 151 3.86 9.91 4.64
N ARG A 152 3.86 9.51 3.36
CA ARG A 152 4.99 8.80 2.74
C ARG A 152 5.72 9.57 1.64
N ASP A 153 5.33 10.81 1.38
CA ASP A 153 5.95 11.69 0.39
C ASP A 153 5.93 13.15 0.85
N ALA A 154 6.91 13.93 0.40
CA ALA A 154 7.10 15.32 0.81
C ALA A 154 5.90 16.22 0.45
N PRO A 155 5.30 16.16 -0.77
CA PRO A 155 4.12 16.97 -1.08
C PRO A 155 2.94 16.70 -0.13
N SER A 156 2.74 15.45 0.28
CA SER A 156 1.70 15.10 1.25
C SER A 156 2.02 15.62 2.65
N PHE A 157 3.30 15.62 3.05
CA PHE A 157 3.74 16.20 4.32
C PHE A 157 3.51 17.70 4.36
N ASP A 158 3.96 18.44 3.35
CA ASP A 158 3.77 19.89 3.28
C ASP A 158 2.28 20.26 3.30
N LEU A 159 1.46 19.57 2.49
CA LEU A 159 0.01 19.79 2.47
C LEU A 159 -0.63 19.48 3.82
N ALA A 160 -0.29 18.36 4.45
CA ALA A 160 -0.87 17.97 5.74
C ALA A 160 -0.46 18.93 6.87
N SER A 161 0.82 19.30 6.93
CA SER A 161 1.33 20.27 7.91
C SER A 161 0.70 21.65 7.76
N GLU A 162 0.42 22.09 6.54
CA GLU A 162 -0.25 23.37 6.29
C GLU A 162 -1.76 23.31 6.59
N LYS A 163 -2.47 22.29 6.08
CA LYS A 163 -3.94 22.26 6.06
C LYS A 163 -4.56 21.63 7.31
N PHE A 164 -3.80 20.83 8.06
CA PHE A 164 -4.25 20.15 9.27
C PHE A 164 -3.47 20.65 10.51
N ALA A 165 -3.33 21.97 10.62
CA ALA A 165 -2.57 22.59 11.70
C ALA A 165 -3.10 22.17 13.09
N GLY A 166 -2.18 21.75 13.97
CA GLY A 166 -2.50 21.23 15.31
C GLY A 166 -2.66 19.71 15.37
N VAL A 167 -2.67 19.02 14.23
CA VAL A 167 -2.62 17.55 14.15
C VAL A 167 -1.17 17.09 14.18
N GLN A 168 -0.90 15.96 14.82
CA GLN A 168 0.41 15.32 14.74
C GLN A 168 0.58 14.70 13.35
N VAL A 169 1.39 15.35 12.52
CA VAL A 169 1.75 14.88 11.18
C VAL A 169 3.21 14.42 11.20
N GLU A 170 3.47 13.17 10.81
CA GLU A 170 4.83 12.63 10.72
C GLU A 170 5.08 11.99 9.36
N PHE A 171 6.30 12.17 8.85
CA PHE A 171 6.77 11.42 7.70
C PHE A 171 7.13 9.99 8.13
N MET A 172 6.72 9.00 7.34
CA MET A 172 7.12 7.61 7.52
C MET A 172 7.14 6.90 6.18
N ALA A 173 8.17 6.06 5.99
CA ALA A 173 8.35 5.28 4.79
C ALA A 173 7.15 4.35 4.50
N ASP A 174 6.94 4.04 3.22
CA ASP A 174 5.83 3.19 2.78
C ASP A 174 5.85 1.80 3.47
N MET A 175 4.67 1.36 3.92
CA MET A 175 4.56 0.11 4.67
C MET A 175 4.92 -1.13 3.84
N ALA A 176 4.82 -1.10 2.51
CA ALA A 176 5.22 -2.21 1.65
C ALA A 176 6.72 -2.53 1.76
N LEU A 177 7.56 -1.60 2.23
CA LEU A 177 8.97 -1.87 2.53
C LEU A 177 9.16 -2.87 3.68
N GLY A 178 8.12 -3.09 4.50
CA GLY A 178 8.09 -4.15 5.52
C GLY A 178 7.92 -5.55 4.95
N LEU A 179 7.69 -5.70 3.65
CA LEU A 179 7.61 -7.00 3.00
C LEU A 179 8.96 -7.73 3.09
N GLU A 180 8.94 -8.91 3.69
CA GLU A 180 10.06 -9.84 3.66
C GLU A 180 10.02 -10.58 2.32
N ALA A 181 10.81 -10.10 1.35
CA ALA A 181 10.92 -10.74 0.05
C ALA A 181 11.46 -12.16 0.21
N PRO A 182 10.93 -13.15 -0.54
CA PRO A 182 11.45 -14.50 -0.47
C PRO A 182 12.93 -14.54 -0.89
N THR A 183 13.75 -15.17 -0.06
CA THR A 183 15.21 -15.33 -0.29
C THR A 183 15.55 -16.29 -1.43
N ARG A 184 14.55 -17.02 -1.95
CA ARG A 184 14.77 -17.97 -3.03
C ARG A 184 14.96 -17.22 -4.34
N SER A 185 16.16 -17.30 -4.92
CA SER A 185 16.40 -16.91 -6.31
C SER A 185 15.37 -17.62 -7.19
N MET A 186 14.48 -16.82 -7.75
CA MET A 186 13.67 -17.25 -8.89
C MET A 186 14.58 -17.16 -10.11
N SER A 187 14.50 -18.16 -11.00
CA SER A 187 15.21 -18.06 -12.27
C SER A 187 14.70 -16.80 -12.99
N ASP A 188 15.63 -15.92 -13.32
CA ASP A 188 15.32 -14.77 -14.16
C ASP A 188 14.74 -15.29 -15.47
N GLY A 189 13.55 -14.81 -15.82
CA GLY A 189 12.99 -15.05 -17.15
C GLY A 189 13.59 -14.07 -18.14
N ASP A 190 13.51 -14.39 -19.42
CA ASP A 190 14.21 -13.62 -20.47
C ASP A 190 13.47 -12.32 -20.86
N ARG A 191 12.22 -12.12 -20.39
CA ARG A 191 11.34 -11.05 -20.87
C ARG A 191 11.10 -9.97 -19.81
N PRO A 192 11.11 -8.68 -20.21
CA PRO A 192 10.64 -7.60 -19.35
C PRO A 192 9.16 -7.75 -18.98
N LEU A 193 8.80 -7.23 -17.81
CA LEU A 193 7.42 -7.09 -17.34
C LEU A 193 7.04 -5.61 -17.36
N VAL A 194 5.97 -5.27 -18.05
CA VAL A 194 5.36 -3.94 -17.99
C VAL A 194 4.14 -4.00 -17.07
N LEU A 195 4.20 -3.30 -15.95
CA LEU A 195 3.10 -3.11 -15.01
C LEU A 195 2.51 -1.72 -15.21
N ALA A 196 1.49 -1.63 -16.06
CA ALA A 196 0.88 -0.37 -16.49
C ALA A 196 -0.53 -0.18 -15.90
N ARG A 197 -0.88 1.05 -15.50
CA ARG A 197 -2.24 1.38 -15.05
C ARG A 197 -3.23 1.35 -16.21
N ALA A 198 -4.42 0.82 -15.97
CA ALA A 198 -5.56 0.92 -16.89
C ALA A 198 -6.62 1.96 -16.45
N ASP A 199 -6.40 2.67 -15.34
CA ASP A 199 -7.37 3.58 -14.73
C ASP A 199 -7.04 5.07 -14.94
N GLN A 200 -7.82 5.95 -14.31
CA GLN A 200 -7.71 7.41 -14.43
C GLN A 200 -6.41 8.02 -13.89
N GLU A 201 -5.55 7.23 -13.25
CA GLU A 201 -4.21 7.68 -12.83
C GLU A 201 -3.15 7.41 -13.93
N ARG A 202 -3.52 6.80 -15.07
CA ARG A 202 -2.60 6.57 -16.20
C ARG A 202 -2.19 7.88 -16.86
N ALA A 203 -0.88 8.10 -17.01
CA ALA A 203 -0.31 9.26 -17.69
C ALA A 203 0.30 8.92 -19.06
N PHE A 204 0.87 7.71 -19.20
CA PHE A 204 1.70 7.31 -20.35
C PHE A 204 1.12 6.08 -21.07
N ASP A 205 1.51 5.88 -22.34
CA ASP A 205 1.20 4.64 -23.06
C ASP A 205 2.36 3.64 -22.96
N LEU A 206 2.25 2.71 -22.03
CA LEU A 206 3.25 1.66 -21.78
C LEU A 206 2.96 0.37 -22.59
N SER A 207 2.41 0.51 -23.79
CA SER A 207 2.23 -0.62 -24.71
C SER A 207 3.58 -1.14 -25.23
N THR A 208 3.62 -2.40 -25.65
CA THR A 208 4.81 -2.99 -26.29
C THR A 208 5.22 -2.23 -27.55
N GLU A 209 4.25 -1.72 -28.28
CA GLU A 209 4.40 -0.93 -29.49
C GLU A 209 5.02 0.44 -29.19
N SER A 210 4.51 1.13 -28.18
CA SER A 210 5.03 2.43 -27.73
C SER A 210 6.47 2.33 -27.23
N LEU A 211 6.75 1.35 -26.37
CA LEU A 211 8.09 1.13 -25.82
C LEU A 211 9.05 0.46 -26.82
N GLY A 212 8.55 -0.11 -27.91
CA GLY A 212 9.35 -0.81 -28.92
C GLY A 212 10.09 -2.03 -28.38
N ILE A 213 9.49 -2.75 -27.43
CA ILE A 213 10.08 -3.94 -26.79
C ILE A 213 9.10 -5.11 -26.77
N ASP A 214 9.64 -6.34 -26.83
CA ASP A 214 8.85 -7.54 -26.57
C ASP A 214 8.76 -7.79 -25.05
N ALA A 215 7.61 -7.48 -24.46
CA ALA A 215 7.39 -7.55 -23.02
C ALA A 215 6.04 -8.17 -22.65
N VAL A 216 5.93 -8.67 -21.42
CA VAL A 216 4.65 -9.09 -20.84
C VAL A 216 3.97 -7.86 -20.24
N VAL A 217 2.86 -7.40 -20.81
CA VAL A 217 2.10 -6.24 -20.31
C VAL A 217 0.94 -6.71 -19.45
N ARG A 218 0.83 -6.20 -18.21
CA ARG A 218 -0.27 -6.51 -17.29
C ARG A 218 -0.60 -5.32 -16.40
N ASP A 219 -1.80 -5.33 -15.85
CA ASP A 219 -2.19 -4.50 -14.71
C ASP A 219 -2.45 -5.37 -13.47
N TRP A 220 -2.40 -4.77 -12.29
CA TRP A 220 -2.82 -5.41 -11.06
C TRP A 220 -4.29 -5.80 -11.12
N GLY A 221 -4.54 -7.09 -10.87
CA GLY A 221 -5.90 -7.61 -10.81
C GLY A 221 -6.57 -7.80 -12.17
N ASP A 222 -5.79 -8.01 -13.25
CA ASP A 222 -6.33 -8.47 -14.54
C ASP A 222 -7.38 -9.57 -14.31
N ARG A 223 -8.61 -9.24 -14.70
CA ARG A 223 -9.84 -9.97 -14.36
C ARG A 223 -10.02 -11.19 -15.26
N SER A 224 -9.19 -11.34 -16.29
CA SER A 224 -9.22 -12.42 -17.29
C SER A 224 -9.20 -13.82 -16.66
N SER A 225 -8.64 -13.96 -15.45
CA SER A 225 -8.62 -15.24 -14.73
C SER A 225 -8.82 -15.09 -13.22
N ARG A 226 -10.02 -14.66 -12.78
CA ARG A 226 -10.37 -14.69 -11.34
C ARG A 226 -10.29 -16.13 -10.79
N PRO A 227 -9.32 -16.44 -9.90
CA PRO A 227 -9.18 -17.80 -9.40
C PRO A 227 -10.45 -18.20 -8.63
N ARG A 228 -10.91 -19.45 -8.79
CA ARG A 228 -12.04 -19.98 -7.99
C ARG A 228 -11.77 -19.82 -6.49
N SER A 229 -10.51 -19.98 -6.08
CA SER A 229 -10.04 -19.75 -4.72
C SER A 229 -10.31 -18.33 -4.19
N TRP A 230 -10.25 -17.30 -5.04
CA TRP A 230 -10.58 -15.92 -4.65
C TRP A 230 -12.06 -15.78 -4.31
N ARG A 231 -12.94 -16.33 -5.16
CA ARG A 231 -14.40 -16.29 -4.95
C ARG A 231 -14.80 -17.01 -3.66
N LEU A 232 -14.19 -18.17 -3.40
CA LEU A 232 -14.42 -18.94 -2.17
C LEU A 232 -13.95 -18.18 -0.91
N SER A 233 -12.84 -17.47 -0.99
CA SER A 233 -12.30 -16.69 0.15
C SER A 233 -13.24 -15.56 0.61
N ARG A 234 -14.16 -15.11 -0.26
CA ARG A 234 -15.17 -14.09 0.07
C ARG A 234 -16.46 -14.67 0.66
N GLY A 235 -16.65 -15.99 0.63
CA GLY A 235 -17.86 -16.67 1.07
C GLY A 235 -18.24 -16.35 2.53
N PRO A 236 -17.34 -16.61 3.50
CA PRO A 236 -17.62 -16.35 4.92
C PRO A 236 -18.05 -14.91 5.20
N ARG A 237 -17.35 -13.93 4.62
CA ARG A 237 -17.66 -12.50 4.74
C ARG A 237 -19.05 -12.16 4.20
N ARG A 238 -19.41 -12.68 3.02
CA ARG A 238 -20.73 -12.44 2.42
C ARG A 238 -21.84 -13.01 3.27
N PHE A 239 -21.64 -14.22 3.78
CA PHE A 239 -22.59 -14.88 4.66
C PHE A 239 -22.76 -14.12 5.97
N GLN A 240 -21.65 -13.72 6.61
CA GLN A 240 -21.67 -12.91 7.83
C GLN A 240 -22.42 -11.58 7.62
N ARG A 241 -22.16 -10.88 6.51
CA ARG A 241 -22.87 -9.62 6.18
C ARG A 241 -24.37 -9.85 6.03
N GLY A 242 -24.78 -10.93 5.36
CA GLY A 242 -26.19 -11.30 5.23
C GLY A 242 -26.84 -11.53 6.59
N LEU A 243 -26.19 -12.30 7.47
CA LEU A 243 -26.68 -12.54 8.84
C LEU A 243 -26.78 -11.24 9.66
N ARG A 244 -25.79 -10.35 9.57
CA ARG A 244 -25.82 -9.04 10.24
C ARG A 244 -26.98 -8.18 9.76
N SER A 245 -27.26 -8.19 8.45
CA SER A 245 -28.40 -7.44 7.88
C SER A 245 -29.77 -7.96 8.36
N LEU A 246 -29.82 -9.23 8.80
CA LEU A 246 -31.01 -9.84 9.39
C LEU A 246 -31.07 -9.70 10.91
N GLY A 247 -30.12 -8.99 11.54
CA GLY A 247 -30.05 -8.84 12.99
C GLY A 247 -29.70 -10.13 13.73
N ALA A 248 -29.12 -11.12 13.05
CA ALA A 248 -28.79 -12.40 13.68
C ALA A 248 -27.79 -12.19 14.83
N PRO A 249 -28.02 -12.79 16.01
CA PRO A 249 -27.03 -12.78 17.08
C PRO A 249 -25.82 -13.64 16.71
N ALA A 250 -24.75 -13.48 17.47
CA ALA A 250 -23.57 -14.35 17.40
C ALA A 250 -22.84 -14.41 16.04
N THR A 251 -22.96 -13.39 15.17
CA THR A 251 -22.20 -13.35 13.89
C THR A 251 -20.68 -13.36 14.08
N HIS A 252 -20.20 -12.99 15.28
CA HIS A 252 -18.77 -13.02 15.65
C HIS A 252 -18.18 -14.44 15.61
N LEU A 253 -19.00 -15.50 15.72
CA LEU A 253 -18.55 -16.88 15.57
C LEU A 253 -17.99 -17.17 14.16
N LEU A 254 -18.32 -16.33 13.17
CA LEU A 254 -17.78 -16.42 11.82
C LEU A 254 -16.45 -15.66 11.65
N ASP A 255 -16.03 -14.86 12.63
CA ASP A 255 -14.83 -14.01 12.53
C ASP A 255 -13.58 -14.83 12.16
N PRO A 256 -13.27 -15.99 12.77
CA PRO A 256 -12.10 -16.78 12.39
C PRO A 256 -12.10 -17.20 10.91
N PHE A 257 -13.28 -17.50 10.34
CA PHE A 257 -13.40 -17.87 8.92
C PHE A 257 -13.25 -16.67 7.99
N VAL A 258 -13.71 -15.50 8.42
CA VAL A 258 -13.52 -14.24 7.69
C VAL A 258 -12.05 -13.84 7.68
N GLU A 259 -11.38 -13.91 8.83
CA GLU A 259 -9.93 -13.66 8.96
C GLU A 259 -9.11 -14.64 8.12
N LEU A 260 -9.51 -15.92 8.06
CA LEU A 260 -8.89 -16.90 7.17
C LEU A 260 -9.06 -16.52 5.69
N GLY A 261 -10.25 -16.04 5.31
CA GLY A 261 -10.53 -15.53 3.96
C GLY A 261 -9.68 -14.31 3.60
N TYR A 262 -9.56 -13.36 4.53
CA TYR A 262 -8.68 -12.19 4.45
C TYR A 262 -7.22 -12.61 4.22
N ALA A 263 -6.67 -13.48 5.08
CA ALA A 263 -5.30 -13.98 4.96
C ALA A 263 -5.07 -14.70 3.62
N ARG A 264 -6.06 -15.47 3.13
CA ARG A 264 -5.96 -16.16 1.84
C ARG A 264 -5.92 -15.19 0.66
N MET A 265 -6.80 -14.18 0.64
CA MET A 265 -6.81 -13.16 -0.41
C MET A 265 -5.48 -12.39 -0.45
N ARG A 266 -4.99 -11.94 0.71
CA ARG A 266 -3.70 -11.26 0.84
C ARG A 266 -2.55 -12.10 0.29
N ARG A 267 -2.40 -13.33 0.79
CA ARG A 267 -1.33 -14.25 0.37
C ARG A 267 -1.38 -14.53 -1.13
N MET A 268 -2.57 -14.70 -1.70
CA MET A 268 -2.71 -14.89 -3.14
C MET A 268 -2.24 -13.66 -3.93
N ASN A 269 -2.66 -12.45 -3.54
CA ASN A 269 -2.23 -11.22 -4.22
C ASN A 269 -0.72 -11.01 -4.11
N VAL A 270 -0.15 -11.14 -2.91
CA VAL A 270 1.30 -11.01 -2.68
C VAL A 270 2.07 -12.06 -3.47
N ALA A 271 1.67 -13.33 -3.41
CA ALA A 271 2.33 -14.40 -4.16
C ALA A 271 2.26 -14.19 -5.67
N ASN A 272 1.13 -13.72 -6.19
CA ASN A 272 0.98 -13.40 -7.62
C ASN A 272 1.89 -12.23 -8.03
N GLY A 273 1.98 -11.18 -7.20
CA GLY A 273 2.89 -10.06 -7.42
C GLY A 273 4.34 -10.50 -7.45
N VAL A 274 4.78 -11.20 -6.41
CA VAL A 274 6.14 -11.74 -6.28
C VAL A 274 6.47 -12.65 -7.46
N ALA A 275 5.55 -13.55 -7.85
CA ALA A 275 5.77 -14.46 -8.97
C ALA A 275 5.85 -13.72 -10.32
N ALA A 276 5.08 -12.65 -10.51
CA ALA A 276 5.13 -11.86 -11.74
C ALA A 276 6.45 -11.07 -11.83
N VAL A 277 6.79 -10.31 -10.79
CA VAL A 277 7.99 -9.45 -10.76
C VAL A 277 9.26 -10.29 -10.68
N GLY A 278 9.30 -11.31 -9.83
CA GLY A 278 10.50 -12.14 -9.65
C GLY A 278 10.91 -12.92 -10.90
N ARG A 279 10.01 -13.15 -11.86
CA ARG A 279 10.30 -13.80 -13.15
C ARG A 279 10.72 -12.82 -14.24
N ALA A 280 10.60 -11.53 -14.02
CA ALA A 280 10.98 -10.53 -15.01
C ALA A 280 12.51 -10.36 -15.05
N SER A 281 13.06 -10.11 -16.24
CA SER A 281 14.44 -9.63 -16.39
C SER A 281 14.58 -8.14 -16.01
N LEU A 282 13.52 -7.36 -16.24
CA LEU A 282 13.42 -5.93 -15.99
C LEU A 282 11.94 -5.59 -15.75
N VAL A 283 11.65 -4.65 -14.85
CA VAL A 283 10.30 -4.12 -14.65
C VAL A 283 10.21 -2.71 -15.24
N VAL A 284 9.15 -2.44 -15.99
CA VAL A 284 8.77 -1.09 -16.43
C VAL A 284 7.41 -0.78 -15.82
N THR A 285 7.24 0.34 -15.13
CA THR A 285 5.98 0.57 -14.40
C THR A 285 5.64 2.03 -14.11
N ASP A 286 4.33 2.31 -14.11
CA ASP A 286 3.67 3.50 -13.56
C ASP A 286 2.88 3.16 -12.28
N ARG A 287 3.26 2.07 -11.60
CA ARG A 287 2.70 1.62 -10.32
C ARG A 287 3.80 1.69 -9.27
N LEU A 288 3.65 2.57 -8.26
CA LEU A 288 4.59 2.69 -7.13
C LEU A 288 4.97 1.35 -6.51
N HIS A 289 4.00 0.48 -6.25
CA HIS A 289 4.28 -0.81 -5.62
C HIS A 289 4.84 -1.87 -6.60
N GLY A 290 4.71 -1.64 -7.91
CA GLY A 290 5.48 -2.41 -8.90
C GLY A 290 6.97 -2.12 -8.74
N HIS A 291 7.32 -0.84 -8.57
CA HIS A 291 8.68 -0.40 -8.27
C HIS A 291 9.18 -0.94 -6.92
N ILE A 292 8.46 -0.69 -5.82
CA ILE A 292 8.89 -1.16 -4.49
C ILE A 292 9.13 -2.68 -4.48
N LEU A 293 8.21 -3.46 -5.08
CA LEU A 293 8.37 -4.91 -5.14
C LEU A 293 9.57 -5.33 -5.98
N ALA A 294 9.82 -4.66 -7.10
CA ALA A 294 10.98 -4.92 -7.96
C ALA A 294 12.29 -4.63 -7.22
N GLY A 295 12.40 -3.47 -6.56
CA GLY A 295 13.56 -3.13 -5.72
C GLY A 295 13.80 -4.14 -4.59
N LEU A 296 12.74 -4.58 -3.90
CA LEU A 296 12.83 -5.62 -2.85
C LEU A 296 13.25 -7.01 -3.39
N LEU A 297 13.01 -7.28 -4.67
CA LEU A 297 13.40 -8.51 -5.36
C LEU A 297 14.73 -8.37 -6.12
N GLY A 298 15.40 -7.22 -6.02
CA GLY A 298 16.66 -6.95 -6.73
C GLY A 298 16.49 -6.90 -8.25
N LYS A 299 15.32 -6.48 -8.74
CA LYS A 299 15.04 -6.37 -10.16
C LYS A 299 15.32 -4.96 -10.67
N PRO A 300 16.05 -4.80 -11.79
CA PRO A 300 16.13 -3.53 -12.47
C PRO A 300 14.73 -2.99 -12.74
N THR A 301 14.56 -1.67 -12.59
CA THR A 301 13.25 -1.03 -12.69
C THR A 301 13.34 0.30 -13.44
N VAL A 302 12.50 0.48 -14.46
CA VAL A 302 12.24 1.77 -15.10
C VAL A 302 10.87 2.27 -14.64
N ILE A 303 10.86 3.44 -14.03
CA ILE A 303 9.70 4.07 -13.41
C ILE A 303 9.26 5.23 -14.28
N LEU A 304 8.00 5.24 -14.67
CA LEU A 304 7.35 6.44 -15.17
C LEU A 304 6.43 6.97 -14.09
N ASP A 305 6.42 8.29 -13.90
CA ASP A 305 5.56 8.90 -12.91
C ASP A 305 4.07 8.80 -13.33
N ASN A 306 3.17 9.15 -12.42
CA ASN A 306 1.76 9.29 -12.77
C ASN A 306 1.34 10.76 -12.89
N THR A 307 0.10 11.00 -13.30
CA THR A 307 -0.47 12.35 -13.51
C THR A 307 -0.39 13.25 -12.27
N TYR A 308 -0.17 12.66 -11.09
CA TYR A 308 -0.21 13.34 -9.80
C TYR A 308 1.15 13.43 -9.11
N GLY A 309 2.23 12.94 -9.72
CA GLY A 309 3.56 12.95 -9.10
C GLY A 309 3.73 12.01 -7.92
N LYS A 310 2.79 11.06 -7.71
CA LYS A 310 2.77 10.23 -6.48
C LYS A 310 3.97 9.31 -6.40
N ILE A 311 4.45 8.83 -7.55
CA ILE A 311 5.53 7.82 -7.58
C ILE A 311 6.85 8.53 -7.34
N ARG A 312 7.07 9.65 -8.03
CA ARG A 312 8.23 10.53 -7.79
C ARG A 312 8.35 10.95 -6.33
N GLY A 313 7.25 11.38 -5.71
CA GLY A 313 7.28 11.82 -4.30
C GLY A 313 7.81 10.75 -3.34
N VAL A 314 7.41 9.49 -3.51
CA VAL A 314 7.90 8.37 -2.69
C VAL A 314 9.29 7.89 -3.12
N PHE A 315 9.59 7.95 -4.42
CA PHE A 315 10.91 7.65 -4.98
C PHE A 315 11.98 8.57 -4.38
N GLU A 316 11.80 9.87 -4.53
CA GLU A 316 12.73 10.88 -4.04
C GLU A 316 12.83 10.84 -2.50
N ALA A 317 11.71 10.68 -1.79
CA ALA A 317 11.71 10.70 -0.34
C ALA A 317 12.34 9.44 0.29
N THR A 318 12.20 8.27 -0.32
CA THR A 318 12.66 7.01 0.30
C THR A 318 13.32 6.05 -0.67
N THR A 319 12.71 5.76 -1.81
CA THR A 319 13.05 4.54 -2.58
C THR A 319 14.08 4.71 -3.70
N HIS A 320 14.73 5.87 -3.80
CA HIS A 320 15.78 6.17 -4.79
C HIS A 320 17.07 5.37 -4.60
N ASN A 321 17.29 4.80 -3.41
CA ASN A 321 18.46 3.98 -3.09
C ASN A 321 18.34 2.52 -3.53
N PHE A 322 17.21 2.11 -4.13
CA PHE A 322 17.16 0.80 -4.76
C PHE A 322 18.12 0.75 -5.97
N PRO A 323 18.93 -0.31 -6.10
CA PRO A 323 19.86 -0.45 -7.21
C PRO A 323 19.10 -0.60 -8.53
N ASP A 324 19.77 -0.24 -9.63
CA ASP A 324 19.25 -0.36 -11.00
C ASP A 324 17.82 0.17 -11.19
N THR A 325 17.51 1.26 -10.49
CA THR A 325 16.22 1.93 -10.56
C THR A 325 16.35 3.27 -11.25
N TYR A 326 15.51 3.52 -12.25
CA TYR A 326 15.59 4.68 -13.14
C TYR A 326 14.21 5.35 -13.22
N LEU A 327 14.09 6.58 -12.69
CA LEU A 327 12.91 7.42 -12.90
C LEU A 327 13.09 8.22 -14.19
N VAL A 328 12.23 7.99 -15.17
CA VAL A 328 12.30 8.62 -16.51
C VAL A 328 11.11 9.54 -16.75
N ALA A 329 11.28 10.52 -17.63
CA ALA A 329 10.31 11.57 -17.90
C ALA A 329 9.22 11.16 -18.91
N ASP A 330 9.56 10.31 -19.88
CA ASP A 330 8.67 9.93 -20.98
C ASP A 330 8.98 8.54 -21.56
N GLU A 331 8.15 8.09 -22.52
CA GLU A 331 8.30 6.79 -23.17
C GLU A 331 9.59 6.65 -23.99
N THR A 332 10.16 7.76 -24.48
CA THR A 332 11.41 7.75 -25.27
C THR A 332 12.59 7.46 -24.36
N GLU A 333 12.70 8.20 -23.25
CA GLU A 333 13.73 7.96 -22.24
C GLU A 333 13.58 6.57 -21.60
N ALA A 334 12.33 6.11 -21.40
CA ALA A 334 12.06 4.75 -20.95
C ALA A 334 12.68 3.71 -21.91
N ARG A 335 12.41 3.84 -23.21
CA ARG A 335 12.95 2.93 -24.23
C ARG A 335 14.47 2.93 -24.26
N GLU A 336 15.10 4.09 -24.26
CA GLU A 336 16.56 4.22 -24.25
C GLU A 336 17.18 3.55 -23.02
N THR A 337 16.59 3.79 -21.85
CA THR A 337 17.02 3.19 -20.58
C THR A 337 16.86 1.66 -20.61
N ILE A 338 15.75 1.15 -21.12
CA ILE A 338 15.51 -0.30 -21.25
C ILE A 338 16.57 -0.96 -22.13
N LEU A 339 16.90 -0.34 -23.28
CA LEU A 339 17.94 -0.85 -24.19
C LEU A 339 19.32 -0.82 -23.52
N ALA A 340 19.63 0.25 -22.78
CA ALA A 340 20.88 0.37 -22.04
C ALA A 340 21.04 -0.73 -20.98
N ILE A 341 19.99 -0.99 -20.17
CA ILE A 341 20.02 -2.07 -19.16
C ILE A 341 20.26 -3.42 -19.84
N ARG A 342 19.51 -3.74 -20.91
CA ARG A 342 19.63 -5.02 -21.63
C ARG A 342 20.98 -5.23 -22.31
N SER A 343 21.70 -4.16 -22.62
CA SER A 343 23.05 -4.25 -23.18
C SER A 343 24.14 -4.60 -22.15
N ARG A 344 23.83 -4.48 -20.85
CA ARG A 344 24.76 -4.77 -19.74
C ARG A 344 24.60 -6.19 -19.19
N SER A 345 23.47 -6.85 -19.46
CA SER A 345 23.12 -8.21 -19.02
C SER A 345 23.62 -9.27 -19.99
#